data_AF-A0A7S1M016-F1
#
_entry.id   AF-A0A7S1M016-F1
#
_cell.length_a   1.000
_cell.length_b   1.000
_cell.length_c   1.000
_cell.angle_alpha   90.00
_cell.angle_beta   90.00
_cell.angle_gamma   90.00
#
_symmetry.space_group_name_H-M   'P 1'
#
loop_
_entity.id
_entity.type
_entity.pdbx_description
1 polymer ?
#
loop_
_entity_poly.entity_id
_entity_poly.type
_entity_poly.pdbx_seq_one_letter_code
_entity_poly.pdbx_strand_id
1 'polypeptide(L)'
;GRAVYYVDPKGTFAERQESLKSGFNFTCRCESCSLTGEEREMSDSLRRDYQEFDSAIEASTDDPREGLELVEGVLAIIDAEFDDDPHMLQRAYHDGFQMAALAGDIPLAKSMMEKAFEAKLLAEGDHEGTRLLEGYAA
;
A
#
# COMPACT_ATOMS: atom_id res chain seq x y z
N GLY A 1 -0.52 -1.45 -17.26
CA GLY A 1 0.92 -1.26 -17.55
C GLY A 1 1.56 -0.74 -16.29
N ARG A 2 2.67 -1.34 -15.82
CA ARG A 2 3.25 -1.02 -14.49
C ARG A 2 3.49 0.49 -14.36
N ALA A 3 2.81 1.11 -13.41
CA ALA A 3 2.97 2.52 -13.11
C ALA A 3 4.30 2.72 -12.38
N VAL A 4 5.09 3.70 -12.81
CA VAL A 4 6.24 4.18 -12.04
C VAL A 4 5.81 5.50 -11.39
N TYR A 5 5.87 5.55 -10.08
CA TYR A 5 5.49 6.74 -9.31
C TYR A 5 6.72 7.61 -9.06
N TYR A 6 6.72 8.85 -9.56
CA TYR A 6 7.79 9.83 -9.29
C TYR A 6 7.63 10.58 -7.97
N VAL A 7 6.44 10.51 -7.39
CA VAL A 7 6.06 11.10 -6.10
C VAL A 7 5.27 10.04 -5.34
N ASP A 8 5.05 10.25 -4.05
CA ASP A 8 4.22 9.33 -3.27
C ASP A 8 2.81 9.24 -3.92
N PRO A 9 2.42 8.06 -4.43
CA PRO A 9 1.10 7.91 -5.01
C PRO A 9 0.02 8.12 -3.95
N LYS A 10 0.27 7.88 -2.65
CA LYS A 10 -0.73 8.00 -1.58
C LYS A 10 -1.20 9.43 -1.31
N GLY A 11 -0.53 10.45 -1.85
CA GLY A 11 -0.98 11.84 -1.69
C GLY A 11 -2.26 12.13 -2.47
N THR A 12 -3.04 13.13 -2.04
CA THR A 12 -4.20 13.70 -2.74
C THR A 12 -3.83 14.30 -4.10
N PHE A 13 -4.83 14.63 -4.92
CA PHE A 13 -4.63 15.33 -6.18
C PHE A 13 -3.73 16.57 -6.01
N ALA A 14 -4.03 17.41 -5.01
CA ALA A 14 -3.29 18.65 -4.78
C ALA A 14 -1.82 18.38 -4.43
N GLU A 15 -1.57 17.46 -3.50
CA GLU A 15 -0.21 17.11 -3.04
C GLU A 15 0.63 16.50 -4.15
N ARG A 16 0.03 15.60 -4.95
CA ARG A 16 0.72 14.98 -6.10
C ARG A 16 1.03 16.03 -7.17
N GLN A 17 0.09 16.91 -7.50
CA GLN A 17 0.33 17.97 -8.49
C GLN A 17 1.39 18.97 -8.02
N GLU A 18 1.36 19.37 -6.75
CA GLU A 18 2.37 20.26 -6.17
C GLU A 18 3.75 19.62 -6.19
N SER A 19 3.86 18.36 -5.77
CA SER A 19 5.13 17.61 -5.75
C SER A 19 5.69 17.42 -7.17
N LEU A 20 4.84 17.09 -8.15
CA LEU A 20 5.27 16.96 -9.55
C LEU A 20 5.64 18.30 -10.17
N LYS A 21 4.91 19.37 -9.84
CA LYS A 21 5.18 20.70 -10.39
C LYS A 21 6.47 21.28 -9.82
N SER A 22 6.70 21.14 -8.51
CA SER A 22 7.89 21.64 -7.84
C SER A 22 9.15 20.81 -8.16
N GLY A 23 9.02 19.48 -8.19
CA GLY A 23 10.15 18.57 -8.43
C GLY A 23 10.52 18.40 -9.90
N PHE A 24 9.53 18.40 -10.80
CA PHE A 24 9.70 17.98 -12.19
C PHE A 24 9.12 18.98 -13.22
N ASN A 25 8.52 20.08 -12.77
CA ASN A 25 7.96 21.16 -13.60
C ASN A 25 6.88 20.73 -14.63
N PHE A 26 6.15 19.63 -14.38
CA PHE A 26 5.01 19.23 -15.20
C PHE A 26 3.72 19.11 -14.39
N THR A 27 2.59 19.05 -15.10
CA THR A 27 1.25 18.85 -14.54
C THR A 27 0.76 17.47 -14.98
N CYS A 28 0.43 16.61 -14.02
CA CYS A 28 -0.03 15.26 -14.33
C CYS A 28 -1.44 15.28 -14.89
N ARG A 29 -1.71 14.41 -15.86
CA ARG A 29 -3.04 14.18 -16.46
C ARG A 29 -3.33 12.68 -16.58
N CYS A 30 -2.81 11.87 -15.65
CA CYS A 30 -3.21 10.47 -15.55
C CYS A 30 -4.71 10.38 -15.21
N GLU A 31 -5.26 9.17 -15.23
CA GLU A 31 -6.66 8.88 -14.92
C GLU A 31 -7.11 9.52 -13.59
N SER A 32 -6.45 9.20 -12.48
CA SER A 32 -6.75 9.80 -11.16
C SER A 32 -6.60 11.33 -11.15
N CYS A 33 -5.62 11.89 -11.86
CA CYS A 33 -5.46 13.36 -11.93
C CYS A 33 -6.47 14.04 -12.88
N SER A 34 -7.19 13.26 -13.69
CA SER A 34 -8.20 13.76 -14.61
C SER A 34 -9.61 13.73 -14.00
N LEU A 35 -9.81 13.02 -12.89
CA LEU A 35 -11.06 13.01 -12.12
C LEU A 35 -11.47 14.43 -11.71
N THR A 36 -12.77 14.67 -11.61
CA THR A 36 -13.36 15.97 -11.21
C THR A 36 -14.57 15.78 -10.32
N GLY A 37 -14.98 16.81 -9.57
CA GLY A 37 -16.17 16.75 -8.71
C GLY A 37 -16.07 15.64 -7.66
N GLU A 38 -17.18 14.93 -7.46
CA GLU A 38 -17.33 13.87 -6.45
C GLU A 38 -16.30 12.74 -6.62
N GLU A 39 -15.93 12.37 -7.85
CA GLU A 39 -14.95 11.32 -8.11
C GLU A 39 -13.55 11.71 -7.59
N ARG A 40 -13.17 12.99 -7.74
CA ARG A 40 -11.91 13.50 -7.20
C ARG A 40 -11.96 13.53 -5.67
N GLU A 41 -13.07 13.99 -5.11
CA GLU A 41 -13.25 14.06 -3.66
C GLU A 41 -13.16 12.66 -3.03
N MET A 42 -13.76 11.66 -3.68
CA MET A 42 -13.67 10.26 -3.27
C MET A 42 -12.23 9.73 -3.33
N SER A 43 -11.54 9.89 -4.46
CA SER A 43 -10.12 9.50 -4.60
C SER A 43 -9.25 10.19 -3.54
N ASP A 44 -9.45 11.49 -3.30
CA ASP A 44 -8.72 12.23 -2.28
C ASP A 44 -9.05 11.75 -0.86
N SER A 45 -10.28 11.31 -0.59
CA SER A 45 -10.66 10.72 0.70
C SER A 45 -9.94 9.40 0.94
N LEU A 46 -10.05 8.46 -0.01
CA LEU A 46 -9.39 7.14 0.10
C LEU A 46 -7.87 7.27 0.31
N ARG A 47 -7.25 8.25 -0.34
CA ARG A 47 -5.82 8.53 -0.22
C ARG A 47 -5.44 9.11 1.15
N ARG A 48 -6.27 9.97 1.74
CA ARG A 48 -6.08 10.42 3.13
C ARG A 48 -6.26 9.29 4.12
N ASP A 49 -7.31 8.49 3.94
CA ASP A 49 -7.59 7.32 4.79
C ASP A 49 -6.41 6.33 4.74
N TYR A 50 -5.84 6.10 3.54
CA TYR A 50 -4.63 5.31 3.40
C TYR A 50 -3.50 5.87 4.26
N GLN A 51 -3.18 7.16 4.12
CA GLN A 51 -2.08 7.80 4.86
C GLN A 51 -2.28 7.74 6.38
N GLU A 52 -3.52 7.91 6.83
CA GLU A 52 -3.90 7.81 8.23
C GLU A 52 -3.70 6.38 8.75
N PHE A 53 -4.25 5.38 8.05
CA PHE A 53 -4.12 3.98 8.43
C PHE A 53 -2.66 3.52 8.41
N ASP A 54 -1.90 3.89 7.37
CA ASP A 54 -0.47 3.58 7.24
C ASP A 54 0.33 4.09 8.44
N SER A 55 0.08 5.34 8.85
CA SER A 55 0.73 5.93 10.03
C SER A 55 0.28 5.27 11.33
N ALA A 56 -1.00 4.90 11.44
CA ALA A 56 -1.57 4.27 12.63
C ALA A 56 -1.06 2.83 12.82
N ILE A 57 -0.88 2.05 11.75
CA ILE A 57 -0.32 0.69 11.80
C ILE A 57 1.07 0.69 12.43
N GLU A 58 1.92 1.66 12.07
CA GLU A 58 3.26 1.79 12.66
C GLU A 58 3.21 2.06 14.18
N ALA A 59 2.13 2.68 14.66
CA ALA A 59 1.91 2.98 16.07
C ALA A 59 1.17 1.86 16.84
N SER A 60 0.55 0.90 16.15
CA SER A 60 -0.27 -0.17 16.75
C SER A 60 0.52 -1.34 17.34
N THR A 61 1.80 -1.17 17.67
CA THR A 61 2.61 -2.27 18.24
C THR A 61 2.11 -2.76 19.60
N ASP A 62 1.45 -1.88 20.37
CA ASP A 62 0.87 -2.20 21.68
C ASP A 62 -0.53 -2.84 21.57
N ASP A 63 -1.23 -2.64 20.45
CA ASP A 63 -2.47 -3.35 20.10
C ASP A 63 -2.42 -3.90 18.67
N PRO A 64 -1.77 -5.06 18.48
CA PRO A 64 -1.59 -5.63 17.15
C PRO A 64 -2.90 -6.03 16.46
N ARG A 65 -4.01 -6.17 17.20
CA ARG A 65 -5.31 -6.49 16.60
C ARG A 65 -5.93 -5.28 15.92
N GLU A 66 -5.84 -4.11 16.56
CA GLU A 66 -6.18 -2.85 15.91
C GLU A 66 -5.32 -2.64 14.66
N GLY A 67 -4.02 -2.93 14.74
CA GLY A 67 -3.12 -2.89 13.59
C GLY A 67 -3.57 -3.78 12.42
N LEU A 68 -4.10 -4.98 12.70
CA LEU A 68 -4.64 -5.87 11.66
C LEU A 68 -5.90 -5.30 11.00
N GLU A 69 -6.81 -4.69 11.76
CA GLU A 69 -8.02 -4.05 11.21
C GLU A 69 -7.64 -2.88 10.28
N LEU A 70 -6.62 -2.10 10.64
CA LEU A 70 -6.09 -1.04 9.79
C LEU A 70 -5.44 -1.57 8.51
N VAL A 71 -4.69 -2.69 8.60
CA VAL A 71 -4.12 -3.36 7.42
C VAL A 71 -5.23 -3.82 6.47
N GLU A 72 -6.33 -4.36 6.98
CA GLU A 72 -7.51 -4.72 6.16
C GLU A 72 -8.10 -3.49 5.46
N GLY A 73 -8.18 -2.36 6.16
CA GLY A 73 -8.59 -1.07 5.57
C GLY A 73 -7.68 -0.61 4.44
N VAL A 74 -6.35 -0.69 4.62
CA VAL A 74 -5.37 -0.37 3.58
C VAL A 74 -5.53 -1.29 2.37
N LEU A 75 -5.68 -2.60 2.58
CA LEU A 75 -5.90 -3.57 1.49
C LEU A 75 -7.16 -3.25 0.67
N ALA A 76 -8.26 -2.89 1.33
CA ALA A 76 -9.49 -2.48 0.66
C ALA A 76 -9.32 -1.19 -0.16
N ILE A 77 -8.52 -0.24 0.32
CA ILE A 77 -8.20 0.98 -0.44
C ILE A 77 -7.33 0.65 -1.66
N ILE A 78 -6.37 -0.27 -1.55
CA ILE A 78 -5.52 -0.68 -2.67
C ILE A 78 -6.35 -1.26 -3.82
N ASP A 79 -7.30 -2.15 -3.51
CA ASP A 79 -8.26 -2.71 -4.47
C ASP A 79 -9.09 -1.60 -5.13
N ALA A 80 -9.64 -0.68 -4.33
CA ALA A 80 -10.56 0.35 -4.83
C ALA A 80 -9.91 1.50 -5.61
N GLU A 81 -8.70 1.93 -5.25
CA GLU A 81 -8.07 3.18 -5.75
C GLU A 81 -6.78 2.95 -6.56
N PHE A 82 -6.14 1.79 -6.40
CA PHE A 82 -4.79 1.56 -6.94
C PHE A 82 -4.68 0.36 -7.88
N ASP A 83 -5.79 -0.22 -8.33
CA ASP A 83 -5.83 -1.34 -9.31
C ASP A 83 -4.92 -2.50 -8.87
N ASP A 84 -5.03 -2.88 -7.58
CA ASP A 84 -4.23 -3.94 -6.97
C ASP A 84 -2.71 -3.75 -7.15
N ASP A 85 -2.20 -2.50 -7.00
CA ASP A 85 -0.78 -2.21 -7.19
C ASP A 85 0.10 -3.19 -6.39
N PRO A 86 0.94 -4.01 -7.06
CA PRO A 86 1.68 -5.08 -6.40
C PRO A 86 2.71 -4.58 -5.37
N HIS A 87 3.27 -3.39 -5.54
CA HIS A 87 4.19 -2.83 -4.55
C HIS A 87 3.46 -2.42 -3.28
N MET A 88 2.26 -1.85 -3.41
CA MET A 88 1.42 -1.50 -2.26
C MET A 88 0.91 -2.75 -1.53
N LEU A 89 0.40 -3.74 -2.28
CA LEU A 89 -0.04 -5.01 -1.71
C LEU A 89 1.09 -5.70 -0.95
N GLN A 90 2.29 -5.75 -1.53
CA GLN A 90 3.46 -6.34 -0.87
C GLN A 90 3.70 -5.71 0.50
N ARG A 91 3.70 -4.37 0.58
CA ARG A 91 3.93 -3.67 1.84
C ARG A 91 2.80 -3.89 2.83
N ALA A 92 1.54 -3.75 2.42
CA ALA A 92 0.39 -3.97 3.29
C ALA A 92 0.35 -5.40 3.87
N TYR A 93 0.63 -6.42 3.05
CA TYR A 93 0.73 -7.80 3.53
C TYR A 93 1.92 -8.02 4.47
N HIS A 94 3.04 -7.34 4.25
CA HIS A 94 4.17 -7.40 5.16
C HIS A 94 3.84 -6.75 6.52
N ASP A 95 3.16 -5.61 6.53
CA ASP A 95 2.67 -4.95 7.75
C ASP A 95 1.68 -5.88 8.49
N GLY A 96 0.78 -6.53 7.75
CA GLY A 96 -0.13 -7.57 8.28
C GLY A 96 0.60 -8.77 8.88
N PHE A 97 1.68 -9.24 8.26
CA PHE A 97 2.55 -10.27 8.82
C PHE A 97 3.14 -9.83 10.17
N GLN A 98 3.67 -8.60 10.26
CA GLN A 98 4.26 -8.08 11.49
C GLN A 98 3.22 -8.00 12.61
N MET A 99 2.02 -7.49 12.32
CA MET A 99 0.93 -7.40 13.29
C MET A 99 0.42 -8.77 13.73
N ALA A 100 0.22 -9.71 12.80
CA ALA A 100 -0.19 -11.08 13.12
C ALA A 100 0.86 -11.80 13.98
N ALA A 101 2.15 -11.62 13.67
CA ALA A 101 3.23 -12.19 14.46
C ALA A 101 3.27 -11.63 15.89
N LEU A 102 3.09 -10.30 16.05
CA LEU A 102 3.00 -9.66 17.37
C LEU A 102 1.77 -10.12 18.16
N ALA A 103 0.64 -10.35 17.49
CA ALA A 103 -0.57 -10.92 18.09
C ALA A 103 -0.44 -12.41 18.49
N GLY A 104 0.64 -13.07 18.06
CA GLY A 104 0.84 -14.51 18.25
C GLY A 104 0.00 -15.40 17.31
N ASP A 105 -0.62 -14.82 16.29
CA ASP A 105 -1.38 -15.56 15.27
C ASP A 105 -0.46 -16.03 14.14
N ILE A 106 0.27 -17.12 14.42
CA ILE A 106 1.24 -17.68 13.49
C ILE A 106 0.61 -18.14 12.16
N PRO A 107 -0.56 -18.81 12.13
CA PRO A 107 -1.23 -19.15 10.87
C PRO A 107 -1.52 -17.92 9.99
N LEU A 108 -2.05 -16.85 10.57
CA LEU A 108 -2.32 -15.61 9.84
C LEU A 108 -1.02 -14.96 9.35
N ALA A 109 0.01 -14.90 10.21
CA ALA A 109 1.30 -14.33 9.85
C ALA A 109 1.90 -15.03 8.62
N LYS A 110 1.86 -16.37 8.57
CA LYS A 110 2.33 -17.13 7.40
C LYS A 110 1.55 -16.79 6.14
N SER A 111 0.21 -16.79 6.21
CA SER A 111 -0.62 -16.45 5.06
C SER A 111 -0.37 -15.02 4.55
N MET A 112 -0.15 -14.06 5.44
CA MET A 112 0.20 -12.69 5.07
C MET A 112 1.58 -12.64 4.38
N MET A 113 2.57 -13.36 4.90
CA MET A 113 3.90 -13.42 4.28
C MET A 113 3.88 -14.09 2.90
N GLU A 114 3.09 -15.15 2.71
CA GLU A 114 2.89 -15.79 1.40
C GLU A 114 2.35 -14.79 0.37
N LYS A 115 1.30 -14.03 0.75
CA LYS A 115 0.74 -12.98 -0.12
C LYS A 115 1.72 -11.84 -0.38
N ALA A 116 2.51 -11.44 0.61
CA ALA A 116 3.56 -10.43 0.44
C ALA A 116 4.61 -10.92 -0.58
N PHE A 117 5.01 -12.19 -0.52
CA PHE A 117 5.92 -12.80 -1.49
C PHE A 117 5.32 -12.82 -2.89
N GLU A 118 4.07 -13.26 -3.05
CA GLU A 118 3.37 -13.27 -4.34
C GLU A 118 3.30 -11.87 -4.96
N ALA A 119 2.90 -10.87 -4.16
CA ALA A 119 2.84 -9.48 -4.59
C ALA A 119 4.22 -8.95 -4.99
N LYS A 120 5.28 -9.27 -4.24
CA LYS A 120 6.66 -8.88 -4.60
C LYS A 120 7.13 -9.53 -5.89
N LEU A 121 6.83 -10.80 -6.08
CA LEU A 121 7.16 -11.53 -7.31
C LEU A 121 6.45 -10.90 -8.52
N LEU A 122 5.20 -10.48 -8.35
CA LEU A 122 4.45 -9.74 -9.37
C LEU A 122 5.01 -8.33 -9.63
N ALA A 123 5.55 -7.67 -8.60
CA ALA A 123 6.08 -6.31 -8.71
C ALA A 123 7.48 -6.27 -9.35
N GLU A 124 8.40 -7.06 -8.81
CA GLU A 124 9.85 -6.98 -9.08
C GLU A 124 10.37 -8.16 -9.91
N GLY A 125 9.63 -9.26 -9.97
CA GLY A 125 10.08 -10.51 -10.61
C GLY A 125 10.92 -11.39 -9.68
N ASP A 126 11.44 -12.50 -10.23
CA ASP A 126 12.27 -13.43 -9.49
C ASP A 126 13.73 -12.95 -9.42
N HIS A 127 14.15 -12.57 -8.22
CA HIS A 127 15.53 -12.26 -7.89
C HIS A 127 15.80 -12.60 -6.42
N GLU A 128 17.05 -12.49 -5.99
CA GLU A 128 17.51 -12.82 -4.63
C GLU A 128 16.61 -12.21 -3.53
N GLY A 129 16.33 -10.91 -3.62
CA GLY A 129 15.45 -10.19 -2.69
C GLY A 129 13.99 -10.68 -2.63
N THR A 130 13.48 -11.33 -3.67
CA THR A 130 12.14 -11.96 -3.67
C THR A 130 12.21 -13.34 -3.01
N ARG A 131 13.25 -14.14 -3.32
CA ARG A 131 13.48 -15.46 -2.72
C ARG A 131 13.74 -15.42 -1.21
N LEU A 132 14.28 -14.32 -0.69
CA LEU A 132 14.44 -14.14 0.76
C LEU A 132 13.10 -14.19 1.51
N LEU A 133 12.01 -13.68 0.90
CA LEU A 133 10.67 -13.71 1.51
C LEU A 133 10.05 -15.10 1.50
N GLU A 134 10.35 -15.93 0.50
CA GLU A 134 9.92 -17.34 0.43
C GLU A 134 10.36 -18.12 1.69
N GLY A 135 11.57 -17.85 2.20
CA GLY A 135 12.09 -18.49 3.41
C GLY A 135 11.33 -18.14 4.69
N TYR A 136 10.62 -17.01 4.73
CA TYR A 136 9.80 -16.59 5.88
C TYR A 136 8.35 -17.06 5.78
N ALA A 137 7.91 -17.51 4.60
CA ALA A 137 6.58 -18.08 4.38
C ALA A 137 6.47 -19.55 4.83
N ALA A 138 7.58 -20.29 4.85
CA ALA A 138 7.66 -21.72 5.21
C ALA A 138 7.47 -22.01 6.72
#